data_AF-A0A1Q3NAC1-F1
#
_entry.id   AF-A0A1Q3NAC1-F1
#
_cell.length_a   1.000
_cell.length_b   1.000
_cell.length_c   1.000
_cell.angle_alpha   90.00
_cell.angle_beta   90.00
_cell.angle_gamma   90.00
#
_symmetry.space_group_name_H-M   'P 1'
#
loop_
_entity.id
_entity.type
_entity.pdbx_description
1 polymer ?
#
loop_
_entity_poly.entity_id
_entity_poly.type
_entity_poly.pdbx_seq_one_letter_code
_entity_poly.pdbx_strand_id
1 'polypeptide(L)'
;MSMHKEIETQLRIIHACEKGATGVYYGHRLIAKLFFKDMVKALDEMHQHETEHFNLFGYFFAQYKNAVVLPSILWCAGGIIYGLLIGLLGRNAIWISTASIENIVNKELDEAAIFFKEKDIEIHHAVLDIQKDEIHHQKIASEHADFDNNLAKIISYFAQQCAYLAKFLAIYLKISVPTKK
;
A
#
# COMPACT_ATOMS: atom_id res chain seq x y z
N MET A 1 5.41 23.59 9.94
CA MET A 1 4.69 22.73 10.91
C MET A 1 5.75 22.23 11.92
N SER A 2 5.45 21.65 13.10
CA SER A 2 6.55 21.14 13.93
C SER A 2 7.17 19.90 13.27
N MET A 3 8.48 19.70 13.36
CA MET A 3 9.20 18.56 12.75
C MET A 3 8.57 17.21 13.12
N HIS A 4 8.18 17.03 14.38
CA HIS A 4 7.46 15.85 14.84
C HIS A 4 6.15 15.59 14.08
N LYS A 5 5.40 16.64 13.74
CA LYS A 5 4.11 16.53 13.04
C LYS A 5 4.29 16.22 11.54
N GLU A 6 5.40 16.63 10.96
CA GLU A 6 5.78 16.28 9.58
C GLU A 6 6.16 14.80 9.50
N ILE A 7 7.00 14.31 10.43
CA ILE A 7 7.35 12.89 10.54
C ILE A 7 6.10 12.02 10.80
N GLU A 8 5.27 12.40 11.77
CA GLU A 8 4.02 11.69 12.07
C GLU A 8 3.12 11.60 10.82
N THR A 9 3.05 12.69 10.04
CA THR A 9 2.23 12.71 8.82
C THR A 9 2.78 11.76 7.76
N GLN A 10 4.10 11.69 7.56
CA GLN A 10 4.69 10.77 6.60
C GLN A 10 4.52 9.31 7.02
N LEU A 11 4.80 8.98 8.29
CA LEU A 11 4.56 7.64 8.84
C LEU A 11 3.09 7.21 8.69
N ARG A 12 2.16 8.14 8.90
CA ARG A 12 0.73 7.90 8.75
C ARG A 12 0.32 7.61 7.31
N ILE A 13 0.93 8.29 6.34
CA ILE A 13 0.72 8.03 4.91
C ILE A 13 1.19 6.62 4.58
N ILE A 14 2.45 6.29 4.91
CA ILE A 14 3.03 4.96 4.67
C ILE A 14 2.14 3.89 5.29
N HIS A 15 1.86 3.98 6.59
CA HIS A 15 1.03 3.01 7.31
C HIS A 15 -0.40 2.85 6.73
N ALA A 16 -0.99 3.92 6.18
CA ALA A 16 -2.27 3.83 5.49
C ALA A 16 -2.14 3.11 4.13
N CYS A 17 -1.07 3.37 3.38
CA CYS A 17 -0.73 2.70 2.13
C CYS A 17 -0.53 1.19 2.35
N GLU A 18 0.35 0.79 3.27
CA GLU A 18 0.61 -0.62 3.62
C GLU A 18 -0.70 -1.36 3.97
N LYS A 19 -1.59 -0.68 4.72
CA LYS A 19 -2.87 -1.28 5.10
C LYS A 19 -3.84 -1.42 3.94
N GLY A 20 -3.82 -0.47 3.02
CA GLY A 20 -4.56 -0.53 1.76
C GLY A 20 -4.07 -1.69 0.90
N ALA A 21 -2.76 -1.78 0.69
CA ALA A 21 -2.10 -2.83 -0.08
C ALA A 21 -2.38 -4.23 0.49
N THR A 22 -2.27 -4.40 1.82
CA THR A 22 -2.70 -5.61 2.53
C THR A 22 -4.13 -6.04 2.10
N GLY A 23 -5.06 -5.08 2.04
CA GLY A 23 -6.44 -5.31 1.61
C GLY A 23 -6.55 -5.66 0.12
N VAL A 24 -5.80 -4.99 -0.75
CA VAL A 24 -5.75 -5.27 -2.19
C VAL A 24 -5.31 -6.70 -2.45
N TYR A 25 -4.19 -7.13 -1.88
CA TYR A 25 -3.70 -8.50 -2.05
C TYR A 25 -4.66 -9.53 -1.46
N TYR A 26 -5.31 -9.22 -0.34
CA TYR A 26 -6.36 -10.07 0.20
C TYR A 26 -7.52 -10.26 -0.81
N GLY A 27 -8.01 -9.17 -1.41
CA GLY A 27 -9.06 -9.20 -2.43
C GLY A 27 -8.65 -9.96 -3.69
N HIS A 28 -7.48 -9.66 -4.26
CA HIS A 28 -6.92 -10.39 -5.40
C HIS A 28 -6.83 -11.89 -5.10
N ARG A 29 -6.31 -12.26 -3.92
CA ARG A 29 -6.16 -13.64 -3.49
C ARG A 29 -7.50 -14.37 -3.39
N LEU A 30 -8.56 -13.72 -2.91
CA LEU A 30 -9.89 -14.36 -2.85
C LEU A 30 -10.37 -14.76 -4.25
N ILE A 31 -10.22 -13.89 -5.24
CA ILE A 31 -10.56 -14.22 -6.63
C ILE A 31 -9.61 -15.29 -7.19
N ALA A 32 -8.30 -15.17 -6.93
CA ALA A 32 -7.31 -16.13 -7.40
C ALA A 32 -7.55 -17.54 -6.85
N LYS A 33 -7.97 -17.69 -5.58
CA LYS A 33 -8.32 -18.99 -5.00
C LYS A 33 -9.47 -19.68 -5.73
N LEU A 34 -10.39 -18.90 -6.31
CA LEU A 34 -11.52 -19.40 -7.08
C LEU A 34 -11.15 -19.71 -8.53
N PHE A 35 -10.39 -18.83 -9.19
CA PHE A 35 -10.20 -18.89 -10.66
C PHE A 35 -8.75 -19.03 -11.14
N PHE A 36 -7.76 -18.60 -10.36
CA PHE A 36 -6.35 -18.45 -10.78
C PHE A 36 -5.37 -19.02 -9.73
N LYS A 37 -5.49 -20.32 -9.42
CA LYS A 37 -4.82 -20.95 -8.28
C LYS A 37 -3.29 -20.84 -8.28
N ASP A 38 -2.69 -20.78 -9.46
CA ASP A 38 -1.24 -20.62 -9.65
C ASP A 38 -0.72 -19.25 -9.16
N MET A 39 -1.57 -18.22 -9.10
CA MET A 39 -1.20 -16.90 -8.56
C MET A 39 -1.22 -16.84 -7.03
N VAL A 40 -1.93 -17.78 -6.39
CA VAL A 40 -2.24 -17.69 -4.95
C VAL A 40 -0.96 -17.63 -4.11
N LYS A 41 0.07 -18.41 -4.46
CA LYS A 41 1.34 -18.41 -3.74
C LYS A 41 2.01 -17.03 -3.76
N ALA A 42 2.16 -16.44 -4.94
CA ALA A 42 2.77 -15.11 -5.07
C ALA A 42 1.97 -14.03 -4.33
N LEU A 43 0.63 -14.08 -4.42
CA LEU A 43 -0.24 -13.13 -3.72
C LEU A 43 -0.23 -13.33 -2.20
N ASP A 44 -0.04 -14.56 -1.71
CA ASP A 44 0.12 -14.84 -0.27
C ASP A 44 1.45 -14.29 0.25
N GLU A 45 2.55 -14.46 -0.50
CA GLU A 45 3.87 -13.90 -0.17
C GLU A 45 3.83 -12.37 -0.13
N MET A 46 3.28 -11.72 -1.17
CA MET A 46 3.08 -10.26 -1.20
C MET A 46 2.24 -9.77 -0.01
N HIS A 47 1.08 -10.40 0.23
CA HIS A 47 0.22 -10.05 1.36
C HIS A 47 0.91 -10.17 2.73
N GLN A 48 1.81 -11.16 2.88
CA GLN A 48 2.58 -11.32 4.10
C GLN A 48 3.56 -10.15 4.27
N HIS A 49 4.31 -9.79 3.24
CA HIS A 49 5.24 -8.66 3.27
C HIS A 49 4.51 -7.36 3.64
N GLU A 50 3.39 -7.04 3.00
CA GLU A 50 2.57 -5.86 3.35
C GLU A 50 2.14 -5.84 4.82
N THR A 51 1.84 -7.01 5.37
CA THR A 51 1.43 -7.14 6.77
C THR A 51 2.60 -6.86 7.70
N GLU A 52 3.80 -7.34 7.34
CA GLU A 52 5.04 -7.08 8.06
C GLU A 52 5.43 -5.60 7.98
N HIS A 53 5.35 -4.98 6.80
CA HIS A 53 5.59 -3.56 6.59
C HIS A 53 4.61 -2.69 7.38
N PHE A 54 3.31 -3.01 7.32
CA PHE A 54 2.27 -2.34 8.11
C PHE A 54 2.60 -2.37 9.61
N ASN A 55 3.00 -3.52 10.14
CA ASN A 55 3.36 -3.65 11.55
C ASN A 55 4.61 -2.86 11.91
N LEU A 56 5.62 -2.86 11.04
CA LEU A 56 6.86 -2.10 11.21
C LEU A 56 6.60 -0.59 11.31
N PHE A 57 5.86 -0.03 10.36
CA PHE A 57 5.51 1.40 10.39
C PHE A 57 4.50 1.73 11.48
N GLY A 58 3.67 0.77 11.89
CA GLY A 58 2.81 0.89 13.07
C GLY A 58 3.63 1.03 14.36
N TYR A 59 4.75 0.29 14.47
CA TYR A 59 5.68 0.42 15.60
C TYR A 59 6.34 1.80 15.65
N PHE A 60 6.86 2.30 14.53
CA PHE A 60 7.43 3.66 14.47
C PHE A 60 6.37 4.73 14.79
N PHE A 61 5.18 4.59 14.22
CA PHE A 61 4.08 5.52 14.43
C PHE A 61 3.64 5.61 15.89
N ALA A 62 3.62 4.47 16.61
CA ALA A 62 3.22 4.40 18.02
C ALA A 62 4.14 5.19 18.97
N GLN A 63 5.37 5.53 18.53
CA GLN A 63 6.31 6.30 19.35
C GLN A 63 5.94 7.80 19.46
N TYR A 64 5.04 8.30 18.61
CA TYR A 64 4.63 9.70 18.59
C TYR A 64 3.38 9.94 19.46
N LYS A 65 3.53 10.71 20.56
CA LYS A 65 2.42 11.07 21.46
C LYS A 65 1.34 11.85 20.71
N ASN A 66 0.07 11.48 20.90
CA ASN A 66 -1.11 12.02 20.20
C ASN A 66 -1.22 11.63 18.72
N ALA A 67 -0.55 10.55 18.29
CA ALA A 67 -0.73 9.97 16.97
C ALA A 67 -2.22 9.78 16.64
N VAL A 68 -2.66 10.37 15.53
CA VAL A 68 -4.02 10.16 15.02
C VAL A 68 -4.08 8.78 14.39
N VAL A 69 -4.59 7.80 15.14
CA VAL A 69 -4.84 6.46 14.61
C VAL A 69 -5.99 6.55 13.62
N LEU A 70 -5.70 6.43 12.33
CA LEU A 70 -6.74 6.31 11.33
C LEU A 70 -7.48 4.98 11.48
N PRO A 71 -8.75 4.89 11.05
CA PRO A 71 -9.45 3.63 10.99
C PRO A 71 -8.75 2.74 9.94
N SER A 72 -7.80 1.92 10.38
CA SER A 72 -7.11 0.90 9.55
C SER A 72 -8.09 -0.01 8.82
N ILE A 73 -9.29 -0.16 9.39
CA ILE A 73 -10.44 -0.84 8.79
C ILE A 73 -10.87 -0.18 7.48
N LEU A 74 -10.88 1.16 7.38
CA LEU A 74 -11.28 1.88 6.17
C LEU A 74 -10.34 1.58 5.01
N TRP A 75 -9.03 1.64 5.28
CA TRP A 75 -7.99 1.35 4.28
C TRP A 75 -8.04 -0.09 3.81
N CYS A 76 -8.08 -1.03 4.75
CA CYS A 76 -8.17 -2.44 4.44
C CYS A 76 -9.44 -2.77 3.66
N ALA A 77 -10.61 -2.26 4.08
CA ALA A 77 -11.88 -2.50 3.39
C ALA A 77 -11.89 -1.92 1.97
N GLY A 78 -11.36 -0.71 1.79
CA GLY A 78 -11.21 -0.11 0.47
C GLY A 78 -10.30 -0.94 -0.44
N GLY A 79 -9.17 -1.40 0.08
CA GLY A 79 -8.25 -2.30 -0.62
C GLY A 79 -8.91 -3.62 -1.01
N ILE A 80 -9.65 -4.26 -0.10
CA ILE A 80 -10.38 -5.51 -0.38
C ILE A 80 -11.40 -5.32 -1.50
N ILE A 81 -12.21 -4.26 -1.43
CA ILE A 81 -13.20 -3.96 -2.47
C ILE A 81 -12.51 -3.74 -3.82
N TYR A 82 -11.45 -2.94 -3.85
CA TYR A 82 -10.65 -2.71 -5.05
C TYR A 82 -10.11 -4.03 -5.62
N GLY A 83 -9.45 -4.85 -4.79
CA GLY A 83 -8.83 -6.11 -5.22
C GLY A 83 -9.86 -7.12 -5.73
N LEU A 84 -11.04 -7.18 -5.11
CA LEU A 84 -12.14 -8.02 -5.62
C LEU A 84 -12.61 -7.54 -7.00
N LEU A 85 -12.84 -6.22 -7.17
CA LEU A 85 -13.29 -5.65 -8.44
C LEU A 85 -12.29 -5.89 -9.57
N ILE A 86 -11.01 -5.63 -9.32
CA ILE A 86 -9.94 -5.88 -10.30
C ILE A 86 -9.82 -7.37 -10.59
N GLY A 87 -9.85 -8.22 -9.56
CA GLY A 87 -9.74 -9.66 -9.75
C GLY A 87 -10.83 -10.22 -10.68
N LEU A 88 -12.05 -9.70 -10.58
CA LEU A 88 -13.17 -10.09 -11.45
C LEU A 88 -12.94 -9.71 -12.92
N LEU A 89 -12.09 -8.73 -13.21
CA LEU A 89 -11.68 -8.38 -14.58
C LEU A 89 -10.65 -9.37 -15.16
N GLY A 90 -10.13 -10.29 -14.34
CA GLY A 90 -9.36 -11.45 -14.76
C GLY A 90 -7.90 -11.43 -14.31
N ARG A 91 -7.20 -12.51 -14.65
CA ARG A 91 -5.80 -12.77 -14.29
C ARG A 91 -4.86 -11.60 -14.65
N ASN A 92 -4.93 -11.14 -15.90
CA ASN A 92 -4.05 -10.07 -16.36
C ASN A 92 -4.32 -8.76 -15.62
N ALA A 93 -5.59 -8.49 -15.28
CA ALA A 93 -5.99 -7.30 -14.55
C ALA A 93 -5.35 -7.24 -13.16
N ILE A 94 -5.25 -8.38 -12.47
CA ILE A 94 -4.55 -8.49 -11.19
C ILE A 94 -3.08 -8.07 -11.34
N TRP A 95 -2.36 -8.64 -12.30
CA TRP A 95 -0.94 -8.33 -12.50
C TRP A 95 -0.69 -6.88 -12.92
N ILE A 96 -1.51 -6.33 -13.83
CA ILE A 96 -1.44 -4.92 -14.22
C ILE A 96 -1.68 -4.01 -13.01
N SER A 97 -2.71 -4.32 -12.21
CA SER A 97 -3.04 -3.57 -11.02
C SER A 97 -1.93 -3.61 -9.98
N THR A 98 -1.41 -4.80 -9.67
CA THR A 98 -0.25 -4.97 -8.78
C THR A 98 0.91 -4.13 -9.27
N ALA A 99 1.39 -4.32 -10.51
CA ALA A 99 2.50 -3.55 -11.06
C ALA A 99 2.26 -2.03 -11.02
N SER A 100 1.01 -1.58 -11.21
CA SER A 100 0.64 -0.16 -11.18
C SER A 100 0.66 0.40 -9.76
N ILE A 101 0.15 -0.34 -8.77
CA ILE A 101 0.14 0.05 -7.36
C ILE A 101 1.57 0.08 -6.82
N GLU A 102 2.35 -0.97 -7.05
CA GLU A 102 3.75 -1.08 -6.65
C GLU A 102 4.60 0.06 -7.22
N ASN A 103 4.36 0.45 -8.47
CA ASN A 103 5.03 1.61 -9.07
C ASN A 103 4.71 2.93 -8.35
N ILE A 104 3.50 3.06 -7.81
CA ILE A 104 3.10 4.24 -7.05
C ILE A 104 3.72 4.19 -5.66
N VAL A 105 3.62 3.04 -4.97
CA VAL A 105 4.24 2.84 -3.65
C VAL A 105 5.74 3.11 -3.71
N ASN A 106 6.45 2.57 -4.71
CA ASN A 106 7.88 2.82 -4.88
C ASN A 106 8.23 4.31 -4.99
N LYS A 107 7.41 5.11 -5.68
CA LYS A 107 7.61 6.57 -5.77
C LYS A 107 7.34 7.27 -4.43
N GLU A 108 6.34 6.81 -3.69
CA GLU A 108 6.03 7.32 -2.36
C GLU A 108 7.16 6.99 -1.37
N LEU A 109 7.75 5.80 -1.48
CA LEU A 109 8.91 5.38 -0.68
C LEU A 109 10.18 6.15 -1.07
N ASP A 110 10.39 6.49 -2.34
CA ASP A 110 11.47 7.39 -2.76
C ASP A 110 11.33 8.76 -2.09
N GLU A 111 10.14 9.35 -2.13
CA GLU A 111 9.85 10.63 -1.46
C GLU A 111 10.08 10.53 0.05
N ALA A 112 9.62 9.45 0.68
CA ALA A 112 9.82 9.19 2.11
C ALA A 112 11.29 9.00 2.47
N ALA A 113 12.06 8.25 1.67
CA ALA A 113 13.48 8.01 1.89
C ALA A 113 14.26 9.32 1.90
N ILE A 114 14.00 10.20 0.92
CA ILE A 114 14.60 11.54 0.86
C ILE A 114 14.20 12.36 2.10
N PHE A 115 12.92 12.30 2.49
CA PHE A 115 12.41 13.05 3.64
C PHE A 115 13.08 12.63 4.96
N PHE A 116 13.24 11.32 5.19
CA PHE A 116 13.75 10.76 6.45
C PHE A 116 15.27 10.78 6.59
N LYS A 117 16.02 10.82 5.48
CA LYS A 117 17.49 10.77 5.47
C LYS A 117 18.17 11.69 6.48
N GLU A 118 17.66 12.90 6.68
CA GLU A 118 18.22 13.89 7.60
C GLU A 118 17.40 14.07 8.89
N LYS A 119 16.25 13.38 9.02
CA LYS A 119 15.30 13.57 10.12
C LYS A 119 15.26 12.40 11.08
N ASP A 120 15.35 11.19 10.55
CA ASP A 120 15.32 9.95 11.32
C ASP A 120 15.99 8.83 10.50
N ILE A 121 17.21 8.47 10.90
CA ILE A 121 18.01 7.49 10.17
C ILE A 121 17.46 6.06 10.32
N GLU A 122 16.77 5.76 11.43
CA GLU A 122 16.20 4.44 11.68
C GLU A 122 14.99 4.22 10.76
N ILE A 123 14.08 5.21 10.68
CA ILE A 123 12.95 5.17 9.76
C ILE A 123 13.45 5.19 8.30
N HIS A 124 14.49 5.97 7.99
CA HIS A 124 15.08 5.99 6.65
C HIS A 124 15.55 4.60 6.20
N HIS A 125 16.27 3.87 7.06
CA HIS A 125 16.69 2.50 6.74
C HIS A 125 15.50 1.56 6.59
N ALA A 126 14.48 1.66 7.44
CA ALA A 126 13.26 0.86 7.32
C ALA A 126 12.55 1.09 5.98
N VAL A 127 12.45 2.34 5.52
CA VAL A 127 11.88 2.67 4.19
C VAL A 127 12.70 2.03 3.07
N LEU A 128 14.03 2.12 3.11
CA LEU A 128 14.90 1.51 2.10
C LEU A 128 14.84 -0.02 2.10
N ASP A 129 14.61 -0.63 3.26
CA ASP A 129 14.50 -2.08 3.38
C ASP A 129 13.19 -2.59 2.77
N ILE A 130 12.05 -1.96 3.09
CA ILE A 130 10.76 -2.37 2.49
C ILE A 130 10.72 -2.09 0.98
N GLN A 131 11.35 -1.01 0.51
CA GLN A 131 11.39 -0.67 -0.91
C GLN A 131 12.01 -1.78 -1.79
N LYS A 132 12.90 -2.62 -1.21
CA LYS A 132 13.46 -3.77 -1.94
C LYS A 132 12.38 -4.81 -2.24
N ASP A 133 11.46 -5.03 -1.31
CA ASP A 133 10.33 -5.95 -1.49
C ASP A 133 9.37 -5.40 -2.54
N GLU A 134 9.00 -4.12 -2.45
CA GLU A 134 8.09 -3.45 -3.41
C GLU A 134 8.65 -3.46 -4.84
N ILE A 135 9.95 -3.19 -5.02
CA ILE A 135 10.61 -3.30 -6.33
C ILE A 135 10.55 -4.74 -6.85
N HIS A 136 10.73 -5.72 -5.97
CA HIS A 136 10.66 -7.13 -6.34
C HIS A 136 9.24 -7.53 -6.75
N HIS A 137 8.23 -7.12 -5.99
CA HIS A 137 6.82 -7.34 -6.30
C HIS A 137 6.42 -6.69 -7.61
N GLN A 138 6.80 -5.42 -7.83
CA GLN A 138 6.58 -4.71 -9.08
C GLN A 138 7.15 -5.48 -10.27
N LYS A 139 8.37 -5.99 -10.12
CA LYS A 139 9.06 -6.76 -11.17
C LYS A 139 8.31 -8.04 -11.49
N ILE A 140 7.96 -8.84 -10.49
CA ILE A 140 7.19 -10.08 -10.67
C ILE A 140 5.87 -9.76 -11.41
N ALA A 141 5.14 -8.75 -10.95
CA ALA A 141 3.87 -8.39 -11.56
C ALA A 141 4.03 -7.91 -13.01
N SER A 142 5.07 -7.11 -13.28
CA SER A 142 5.35 -6.60 -14.64
C SER A 142 5.76 -7.70 -15.62
N GLU A 143 6.46 -8.74 -15.15
CA GLU A 143 6.84 -9.89 -15.99
C GLU A 143 5.62 -10.74 -16.40
N HIS A 144 4.54 -10.72 -15.61
CA HIS A 144 3.32 -11.48 -15.87
C HIS A 144 2.19 -10.65 -16.50
N ALA A 145 2.31 -9.32 -16.49
CA ALA A 145 1.31 -8.41 -17.01
C ALA A 145 1.50 -8.15 -18.51
N ASP A 146 0.40 -8.25 -19.25
CA ASP A 146 0.30 -7.78 -20.63
C ASP A 146 -0.35 -6.38 -20.64
N PHE A 147 0.46 -5.36 -20.92
CA PHE A 147 0.05 -3.96 -20.98
C PHE A 147 -0.44 -3.51 -22.36
N ASP A 148 -0.39 -4.36 -23.39
CA ASP A 148 -0.67 -4.00 -24.79
C ASP A 148 -2.17 -4.00 -25.13
N ASN A 149 -3.00 -3.57 -24.18
CA ASN A 149 -4.44 -3.47 -24.37
C ASN A 149 -5.06 -2.26 -23.65
N ASN A 150 -6.23 -1.82 -24.13
CA ASN A 150 -6.90 -0.64 -23.58
C ASN A 150 -7.39 -0.85 -22.14
N LEU A 151 -7.71 -2.10 -21.77
CA LEU A 151 -8.12 -2.43 -20.41
C LEU A 151 -6.96 -2.18 -19.43
N ALA A 152 -5.71 -2.49 -19.81
CA ALA A 152 -4.54 -2.23 -19.00
C ALA A 152 -4.40 -0.74 -18.66
N LYS A 153 -4.56 0.14 -19.66
CA LYS A 153 -4.53 1.60 -19.44
C LYS A 153 -5.61 2.07 -18.47
N ILE A 154 -6.82 1.52 -18.60
CA ILE A 154 -7.94 1.84 -17.70
C ILE A 154 -7.63 1.37 -16.27
N ILE A 155 -7.12 0.15 -16.10
CA ILE A 155 -6.77 -0.40 -14.79
C ILE A 155 -5.65 0.40 -14.15
N SER A 156 -4.57 0.69 -14.86
CA SER A 156 -3.46 1.50 -14.34
C SER A 156 -3.90 2.90 -13.95
N TYR A 157 -4.75 3.54 -14.76
CA TYR A 157 -5.33 4.84 -14.41
C TYR A 157 -6.21 4.74 -13.16
N PHE A 158 -7.08 3.74 -13.08
CA PHE A 158 -7.94 3.53 -11.92
C PHE A 158 -7.15 3.25 -10.64
N ALA A 159 -6.12 2.41 -10.71
CA ALA A 159 -5.17 2.15 -9.62
C ALA A 159 -4.57 3.47 -9.11
N GLN A 160 -4.10 4.32 -10.02
CA GLN A 160 -3.53 5.61 -9.68
C GLN A 160 -4.54 6.55 -8.99
N GLN A 161 -5.77 6.64 -9.49
CA GLN A 161 -6.80 7.47 -8.86
C GLN A 161 -7.13 6.98 -7.45
N CYS A 162 -7.26 5.66 -7.25
CA CYS A 162 -7.50 5.08 -5.93
C CYS A 162 -6.35 5.34 -4.96
N ALA A 163 -5.11 5.15 -5.39
CA ALA A 163 -3.93 5.37 -4.55
C ALA A 163 -3.78 6.85 -4.14
N TYR A 164 -3.92 7.79 -5.08
CA TYR A 164 -3.85 9.21 -4.76
C TYR A 164 -5.02 9.70 -3.90
N LEU A 165 -6.22 9.17 -4.11
CA LEU A 165 -7.34 9.43 -3.21
C LEU A 165 -7.06 8.91 -1.80
N ALA A 166 -6.49 7.71 -1.67
CA ALA A 166 -6.10 7.15 -0.38
C ALA A 166 -5.04 8.02 0.32
N LYS A 167 -3.98 8.43 -0.40
CA LYS A 167 -2.97 9.37 0.11
C LYS A 167 -3.59 10.69 0.55
N PHE A 168 -4.45 11.29 -0.28
CA PHE A 168 -5.17 12.52 0.05
C PHE A 168 -5.98 12.35 1.35
N LEU A 169 -6.78 11.30 1.44
CA LEU A 169 -7.57 11.01 2.64
C LEU A 169 -6.65 10.75 3.86
N ALA A 170 -5.52 10.06 3.73
CA ALA A 170 -4.58 9.85 4.85
C ALA A 170 -3.96 11.14 5.39
N ILE A 171 -3.78 12.16 4.53
CA ILE A 171 -3.29 13.47 4.90
C ILE A 171 -4.36 14.28 5.64
N TYR A 172 -5.58 14.33 5.10
CA TYR A 172 -6.61 15.28 5.55
C TYR A 172 -7.63 14.70 6.52
N LEU A 173 -7.84 13.39 6.53
CA LEU A 173 -8.85 12.72 7.34
C LEU A 173 -8.32 12.50 8.77
N LYS A 174 -8.47 13.52 9.61
CA LYS A 174 -8.15 13.46 11.04
C LYS A 174 -9.37 12.99 11.83
N ILE A 175 -9.66 11.70 11.82
CA ILE A 175 -10.65 11.15 12.74
C ILE A 175 -9.98 11.04 14.11
N SER A 176 -10.34 11.92 15.04
CA SER A 176 -10.05 11.67 16.47
C SER A 176 -10.88 10.48 16.90
N VAL A 177 -10.24 9.31 17.08
CA VAL A 177 -10.89 8.19 17.76
C VAL A 177 -11.12 8.63 19.20
N PRO A 178 -12.36 8.60 19.74
CA PRO A 178 -12.58 8.94 21.13
C PRO A 178 -11.74 7.99 21.99
N THR A 179 -10.87 8.55 22.81
CA THR A 179 -10.16 7.80 23.84
C THR A 179 -11.22 7.10 24.69
N LYS A 180 -11.17 5.77 24.76
CA LYS A 180 -11.99 5.03 25.73
C LYS A 180 -11.65 5.59 27.11
N LYS A 181 -12.60 6.31 27.71
CA LYS A 181 -12.61 6.59 29.15
C LYS A 181 -12.98 5.32 29.91
#